data_AF-A0A382HKK9-F1
#
_entry.id   AF-A0A382HKK9-F1
#
_cell.length_a   1.000
_cell.length_b   1.000
_cell.length_c   1.000
_cell.angle_alpha   90.00
_cell.angle_beta   90.00
_cell.angle_gamma   90.00
#
_symmetry.space_group_name_H-M   'P 1'
#
loop_
_entity.id
_entity.type
_entity.pdbx_description
1 polymer ?
#
loop_
_entity_poly.entity_id
_entity_poly.type
_entity_poly.pdbx_seq_one_letter_code
_entity_poly.pdbx_strand_id
1 'polypeptide(L)'
;VIARELIATTTNASKRFKAIAWVLGILGIVGIVALVLKFLDQGNDSTRWGYVAALVSFLLSITGGAPMVAMAPVMAKANWVRPVTRIASIFSFAGVVTIGMLIPLVAILPPLVTEGARRRTIWMEAPDYSPHIWSTLGLILLFITGIMLFYSAALPDFAAMRNHSTGWRQRLGKRLARGWVGTDSQWRTLRMRIGMFGTFYFL
;
A
#
# COMPACT_ATOMS: atom_id res chain seq x y z
N VAL A 1 -28.11 -5.48 13.04
CA VAL A 1 -27.45 -4.96 14.26
C VAL A 1 -26.00 -4.58 13.96
N ILE A 2 -25.13 -5.53 13.60
CA ILE A 2 -23.70 -5.33 13.31
C ILE A 2 -23.40 -4.16 12.34
N ALA A 3 -24.11 -4.06 11.21
CA ALA A 3 -23.88 -2.98 10.24
C ALA A 3 -24.16 -1.59 10.82
N ARG A 4 -25.18 -1.43 11.68
CA ARG A 4 -25.48 -0.14 12.32
C ARG A 4 -24.42 0.25 13.34
N GLU A 5 -23.91 -0.71 14.11
CA GLU A 5 -22.82 -0.47 15.07
C GLU A 5 -21.53 -0.03 14.36
N LEU A 6 -21.16 -0.73 13.28
CA LEU A 6 -19.99 -0.35 12.45
C LEU A 6 -20.16 1.02 11.80
N ILE A 7 -21.37 1.40 11.40
CA ILE A 7 -21.61 2.73 10.84
C ILE A 7 -21.52 3.80 11.94
N ALA A 8 -22.05 3.53 13.13
CA ALA A 8 -22.03 4.47 14.26
C ALA A 8 -20.59 4.81 14.70
N THR A 9 -19.65 3.87 14.61
CA THR A 9 -18.23 4.14 14.92
C THR A 9 -17.55 5.03 13.88
N THR A 10 -18.02 5.04 12.63
CA THR A 10 -17.44 5.86 11.55
C THR A 10 -17.95 7.30 11.52
N THR A 11 -19.13 7.57 12.08
CA THR A 11 -19.74 8.91 12.02
C THR A 11 -19.23 9.83 13.12
N ASN A 12 -18.99 9.30 14.33
CA ASN A 12 -18.61 10.07 15.51
C ASN A 12 -17.19 9.76 15.99
N ALA A 13 -16.18 10.23 15.24
CA ALA A 13 -14.79 10.13 15.66
C ALA A 13 -14.54 10.93 16.95
N SER A 14 -14.00 10.28 17.98
CA SER A 14 -13.70 10.92 19.27
C SER A 14 -12.67 12.04 19.11
N LYS A 15 -12.72 13.06 19.99
CA LYS A 15 -11.74 14.17 19.98
C LYS A 15 -10.30 13.65 20.13
N ARG A 16 -10.10 12.62 20.96
CA ARG A 16 -8.79 11.95 21.15
C ARG A 16 -8.29 11.31 19.86
N PHE A 17 -9.15 10.57 19.15
CA PHE A 17 -8.78 9.96 17.87
C PHE A 17 -8.37 11.03 16.85
N LYS A 18 -9.15 12.11 16.73
CA LYS A 18 -8.82 13.23 15.83
C LYS A 18 -7.48 13.87 16.19
N ALA A 19 -7.21 14.08 17.48
CA ALA A 19 -5.94 14.64 17.94
C ALA A 19 -4.75 13.73 17.58
N ILE A 20 -4.85 12.42 17.83
CA ILE A 20 -3.81 11.45 17.46
C ILE A 20 -3.59 11.43 15.95
N ALA A 21 -4.67 11.41 15.17
CA ALA A 21 -4.59 11.44 13.71
C ALA A 21 -3.89 12.71 13.19
N TRP A 22 -4.20 13.87 13.78
CA TRP A 22 -3.52 15.13 13.44
C TRP A 22 -2.04 15.12 13.82
N VAL A 23 -1.69 14.66 15.02
CA VAL A 23 -0.29 14.57 15.46
C VAL A 23 0.51 13.65 14.54
N LEU A 24 0.00 12.45 14.25
CA LEU A 24 0.65 11.51 13.34
C LEU A 24 0.74 12.07 11.91
N GLY A 25 -0.29 12.78 11.45
CA GLY A 25 -0.28 13.47 10.14
C GLY A 25 0.80 14.54 10.05
N ILE A 26 0.94 15.38 11.08
CA ILE A 26 1.99 16.41 11.15
C ILE A 26 3.37 15.75 11.19
N LEU A 27 3.57 14.72 12.00
CA LEU A 27 4.83 13.98 12.04
C LEU A 27 5.17 13.34 10.68
N GLY A 28 4.16 12.85 9.95
CA GLY A 28 4.33 12.35 8.58
C GLY A 28 4.81 13.43 7.63
N ILE A 29 4.23 14.64 7.68
CA ILE A 29 4.67 15.78 6.86
C ILE A 29 6.10 16.19 7.23
N VAL A 30 6.42 16.27 8.53
CA VAL A 30 7.79 16.56 8.99
C VAL A 30 8.78 15.52 8.45
N GLY A 31 8.41 14.23 8.46
CA GLY A 31 9.22 13.17 7.87
C GLY A 31 9.48 13.35 6.37
N ILE A 32 8.46 13.73 5.60
CA ILE A 32 8.60 14.02 4.16
C ILE A 32 9.53 15.22 3.94
N VAL A 33 9.36 16.30 4.71
CA VAL A 33 10.23 17.49 4.62
C VAL A 33 11.67 17.13 4.96
N ALA A 34 11.89 16.35 6.03
CA ALA A 34 13.23 15.91 6.42
C ALA A 34 13.89 15.04 5.34
N LEU A 35 13.14 14.17 4.66
CA LEU A 35 13.64 13.36 3.54
C LEU A 35 14.07 14.24 2.36
N VAL A 36 13.26 15.24 2.00
CA VAL A 36 13.58 16.19 0.91
C VAL A 36 14.81 17.02 1.25
N LEU A 37 14.90 17.56 2.47
CA LEU A 37 16.08 18.32 2.92
C LEU A 37 17.34 17.44 2.91
N LYS A 38 17.23 16.19 3.37
CA LYS A 38 18.33 15.22 3.31
C LYS A 38 18.77 14.93 1.87
N PHE A 39 17.83 14.84 0.93
CA PHE A 39 18.14 14.65 -0.49
C PHE A 39 18.91 15.83 -1.08
N LEU A 40 18.50 17.06 -0.75
CA LEU A 40 19.14 18.27 -1.25
C LEU A 40 20.55 18.48 -0.67
N ASP A 41 20.76 18.17 0.62
CA ASP A 41 22.04 18.35 1.30
C ASP A 41 23.03 17.20 1.04
N GLN A 42 22.54 15.95 0.98
CA GLN A 42 23.38 14.74 1.02
C GLN A 42 23.12 13.80 -0.15
N GLY A 43 22.54 14.30 -1.25
CA GLY A 43 22.25 13.51 -2.45
C GLY A 43 23.48 12.92 -3.14
N ASN A 44 24.67 13.45 -2.87
CA ASN A 44 25.91 13.04 -3.55
C ASN A 44 26.67 11.91 -2.85
N ASP A 45 26.34 11.58 -1.59
CA ASP A 45 27.06 10.58 -0.78
C ASP A 45 26.13 9.43 -0.39
N SER A 46 26.23 8.32 -1.14
CA SER A 46 25.43 7.11 -0.93
C SER A 46 25.61 6.47 0.46
N THR A 47 26.75 6.69 1.12
CA THR A 47 27.07 6.07 2.42
C THR A 47 26.12 6.54 3.53
N ARG A 48 25.61 7.77 3.42
CA ARG A 48 24.73 8.38 4.44
C ARG A 48 23.27 7.95 4.33
N TRP A 49 22.93 7.09 3.38
CA TRP A 49 21.56 6.64 3.09
C TRP A 49 21.22 5.27 3.65
N GLY A 50 22.17 4.60 4.32
CA GLY A 50 21.96 3.27 4.91
C GLY A 50 20.76 3.20 5.86
N TYR A 51 20.53 4.23 6.67
CA TYR A 51 19.36 4.27 7.57
C TYR A 51 18.03 4.35 6.81
N VAL A 52 17.97 5.15 5.73
CA VAL A 52 16.76 5.26 4.89
C VAL A 52 16.52 3.94 4.16
N ALA A 53 17.57 3.28 3.67
CA ALA A 53 17.47 1.96 3.07
C ALA A 53 16.93 0.92 4.07
N ALA A 54 17.47 0.89 5.29
CA ALA A 54 16.98 -0.01 6.34
C ALA A 54 15.52 0.25 6.70
N LEU A 55 15.10 1.52 6.75
CA LEU A 55 13.70 1.91 6.98
C LEU A 55 12.78 1.42 5.86
N VAL A 56 13.20 1.57 4.59
CA VAL A 56 12.46 1.06 3.42
C VAL A 56 12.33 -0.46 3.49
N SER A 57 13.42 -1.18 3.79
CA SER A 57 13.38 -2.63 3.97
C SER A 57 12.43 -3.03 5.10
N PHE A 58 12.49 -2.34 6.24
CA PHE A 58 11.60 -2.58 7.38
C PHE A 58 10.12 -2.36 7.02
N LEU A 59 9.80 -1.25 6.36
CA LEU A 59 8.44 -0.96 5.90
C LEU A 59 7.95 -2.00 4.90
N LEU A 60 8.80 -2.42 3.97
CA LEU A 60 8.45 -3.46 3.00
C LEU A 60 8.19 -4.81 3.69
N SER A 61 9.01 -5.21 4.66
CA SER A 61 8.82 -6.46 5.41
C SER A 61 7.53 -6.46 6.22
N ILE A 62 7.23 -5.39 6.95
CA ILE A 62 6.04 -5.34 7.83
C ILE A 62 4.77 -5.07 7.04
N THR A 63 4.77 -3.99 6.27
CA THR A 63 3.55 -3.52 5.61
C THR A 63 3.28 -4.24 4.30
N GLY A 64 4.33 -4.67 3.59
CA GLY A 64 4.22 -5.53 2.42
C GLY A 64 3.87 -6.96 2.78
N GLY A 65 4.36 -7.47 3.91
CA GLY A 65 4.03 -8.82 4.37
C GLY A 65 2.57 -9.00 4.82
N ALA A 66 1.95 -7.96 5.38
CA ALA A 66 0.61 -8.08 5.98
C ALA A 66 -0.47 -8.54 4.99
N PRO A 67 -0.64 -7.95 3.79
CA PRO A 67 -1.61 -8.47 2.83
C PRO A 67 -1.23 -9.86 2.31
N MET A 68 0.06 -10.18 2.13
CA MET A 68 0.50 -11.52 1.71
C MET A 68 0.03 -12.60 2.70
N VAL A 69 0.30 -12.41 3.99
CA VAL A 69 -0.08 -13.35 5.05
C VAL A 69 -1.60 -13.50 5.15
N ALA A 70 -2.35 -12.42 4.94
CA ALA A 70 -3.80 -12.49 4.97
C ALA A 70 -4.42 -13.19 3.76
N MET A 71 -3.70 -13.33 2.64
CA MET A 71 -4.20 -14.03 1.44
C MET A 71 -3.96 -15.53 1.47
N ALA A 72 -2.92 -16.03 2.14
CA ALA A 72 -2.66 -17.47 2.21
C ALA A 72 -3.88 -18.28 2.74
N PRO A 73 -4.57 -17.87 3.83
CA PRO A 73 -5.78 -18.56 4.27
C PRO A 73 -6.97 -18.37 3.32
N VAL A 74 -7.04 -17.26 2.58
CA VAL A 74 -8.07 -17.04 1.55
C VAL A 74 -7.92 -18.08 0.44
N MET A 75 -6.68 -18.35 0.00
CA MET A 75 -6.38 -19.39 -0.98
C MET A 75 -6.71 -20.80 -0.44
N ALA A 76 -6.44 -21.03 0.85
CA ALA A 76 -6.84 -22.26 1.55
C ALA A 76 -8.35 -22.36 1.84
N LYS A 77 -9.17 -21.41 1.35
CA LYS A 77 -10.63 -21.35 1.57
C LYS A 77 -11.04 -21.28 3.04
N ALA A 78 -10.18 -20.73 3.91
CA ALA A 78 -10.48 -20.57 5.31
C ALA A 78 -11.54 -19.48 5.53
N ASN A 79 -12.62 -19.80 6.25
CA ASN A 79 -13.73 -18.85 6.44
C ASN A 79 -13.44 -17.77 7.49
N TRP A 80 -12.54 -18.03 8.45
CA TRP A 80 -12.23 -17.12 9.55
C TRP A 80 -11.42 -15.89 9.12
N VAL A 81 -10.79 -15.92 7.94
CA VAL A 81 -9.88 -14.85 7.48
C VAL A 81 -10.62 -13.61 6.97
N ARG A 82 -11.92 -13.70 6.69
CA ARG A 82 -12.74 -12.61 6.11
C ARG A 82 -12.58 -11.24 6.80
N PRO A 83 -12.61 -11.11 8.14
CA PRO A 83 -12.33 -9.85 8.83
C PRO A 83 -10.86 -9.41 8.72
N VAL A 84 -9.92 -10.35 8.74
CA VAL A 84 -8.47 -10.10 8.71
C VAL A 84 -8.03 -9.55 7.34
N THR A 85 -8.55 -10.13 6.25
CA THR A 85 -8.24 -9.72 4.87
C THR A 85 -8.48 -8.22 4.65
N ARG A 86 -9.55 -7.66 5.23
CA ARG A 86 -9.87 -6.23 5.10
C ARG A 86 -8.84 -5.36 5.81
N ILE A 87 -8.55 -5.67 7.07
CA ILE A 87 -7.58 -4.92 7.88
C ILE A 87 -6.18 -5.01 7.25
N ALA A 88 -5.79 -6.21 6.80
CA ALA A 88 -4.50 -6.43 6.17
C ALA A 88 -4.35 -5.63 4.87
N SER A 89 -5.38 -5.56 4.02
CA SER A 89 -5.31 -4.78 2.77
C SER A 89 -5.11 -3.28 2.97
N ILE A 90 -5.41 -2.73 4.15
CA ILE A 90 -5.15 -1.31 4.47
C ILE A 90 -3.63 -1.05 4.55
N PHE A 91 -2.82 -2.04 4.96
CA PHE A 91 -1.36 -1.88 4.99
C PHE A 91 -0.76 -1.62 3.62
N SER A 92 -1.44 -1.99 2.52
CA SER A 92 -1.00 -1.67 1.17
C SER A 92 -0.85 -0.16 0.91
N PHE A 93 -1.56 0.71 1.65
CA PHE A 93 -1.38 2.16 1.56
C PHE A 93 -0.02 2.64 2.06
N ALA A 94 0.62 1.90 2.97
CA ALA A 94 1.98 2.22 3.41
C ALA A 94 2.99 2.11 2.25
N GLY A 95 2.64 1.38 1.18
CA GLY A 95 3.42 1.34 -0.07
C GLY A 95 3.65 2.72 -0.69
N VAL A 96 2.76 3.70 -0.49
CA VAL A 96 3.00 5.09 -0.92
C VAL A 96 4.26 5.67 -0.26
N VAL A 97 4.39 5.45 1.04
CA VAL A 97 5.53 5.94 1.83
C VAL A 97 6.80 5.22 1.39
N THR A 98 6.73 3.90 1.21
CA THR A 98 7.87 3.10 0.72
C THR A 98 8.33 3.56 -0.66
N ILE A 99 7.41 3.83 -1.60
CA ILE A 99 7.74 4.37 -2.93
C ILE A 99 8.36 5.76 -2.80
N GLY A 100 7.77 6.64 -1.99
CA GLY A 100 8.30 7.98 -1.77
C GLY A 100 9.74 7.98 -1.24
N MET A 101 10.05 7.07 -0.33
CA MET A 101 11.40 6.87 0.21
C MET A 101 12.34 6.17 -0.77
N LEU A 102 11.82 5.35 -1.68
CA LEU A 102 12.61 4.66 -2.71
C LEU A 102 13.15 5.63 -3.76
N ILE A 103 12.40 6.69 -4.12
CA ILE A 103 12.79 7.67 -5.15
C ILE A 103 14.23 8.19 -4.94
N PRO A 104 14.58 8.78 -3.78
CA PRO A 104 15.95 9.27 -3.56
C PRO A 104 16.97 8.13 -3.49
N LEU A 105 16.61 6.97 -2.95
CA LEU A 105 17.52 5.81 -2.88
C LEU A 105 17.90 5.30 -4.28
N VAL A 106 16.95 5.25 -5.22
CA VAL A 106 17.20 4.84 -6.60
C VAL A 106 18.01 5.91 -7.34
N ALA A 107 17.73 7.20 -7.12
CA ALA A 107 18.47 8.29 -7.75
C ALA A 107 19.96 8.34 -7.34
N ILE A 108 20.28 7.92 -6.12
CA ILE A 108 21.65 7.95 -5.57
C ILE A 108 22.41 6.64 -5.86
N LEU A 109 21.70 5.58 -6.23
CA LEU A 109 22.32 4.27 -6.47
C LEU A 109 23.23 4.35 -7.70
N PRO A 110 24.51 3.96 -7.60
CA PRO A 110 25.40 3.95 -8.76
C PRO A 110 24.91 2.95 -9.81
N PRO A 111 25.05 3.25 -11.12
CA PRO A 111 24.78 2.28 -12.17
C PRO A 111 25.72 1.05 -12.07
N LEU A 112 25.39 -0.02 -12.79
CA LEU A 112 26.18 -1.25 -12.75
C LEU A 112 27.59 -1.08 -13.32
N VAL A 113 27.76 -0.15 -14.26
CA VAL A 113 29.05 0.18 -14.87
C VAL A 113 29.47 1.57 -14.38
N THR A 114 30.59 1.62 -13.68
CA THR A 114 31.20 2.86 -13.18
C THR A 114 32.65 2.87 -13.64
N GLU A 115 33.08 3.93 -14.33
CA GLU A 115 34.47 4.07 -14.83
C GLU A 115 34.95 2.88 -15.68
N GLY A 116 34.06 2.28 -16.46
CA GLY A 116 34.37 1.12 -17.32
C GLY A 116 34.46 -0.23 -16.61
N ALA A 117 34.42 -0.25 -15.27
CA ALA A 117 34.37 -1.46 -14.48
C ALA A 117 32.91 -1.82 -14.09
N ARG A 118 32.50 -3.06 -14.39
CA ARG A 118 31.19 -3.58 -13.95
C ARG A 118 31.28 -4.07 -12.50
N ARG A 119 30.35 -3.62 -11.66
CA ARG A 119 30.25 -4.02 -10.26
C ARG A 119 29.81 -5.48 -10.13
N ARG A 120 30.42 -6.22 -9.19
CA ARG A 120 30.01 -7.59 -8.86
C ARG A 120 28.63 -7.58 -8.21
N THR A 121 27.61 -7.96 -8.98
CA THR A 121 26.23 -8.06 -8.52
C THR A 121 25.56 -9.26 -9.17
N ILE A 122 24.33 -9.58 -8.76
CA ILE A 122 23.50 -10.61 -9.40
C ILE A 122 23.14 -10.27 -10.86
N TRP A 123 23.38 -9.03 -11.31
CA TRP A 123 23.02 -8.51 -12.63
C TRP A 123 24.21 -8.56 -13.60
N MET A 124 24.85 -9.72 -13.74
CA MET A 124 26.13 -9.87 -14.45
C MET A 124 26.06 -9.54 -15.94
N GLU A 125 24.94 -9.85 -16.61
CA GLU A 125 24.73 -9.65 -18.05
C GLU A 125 23.63 -8.63 -18.36
N ALA A 126 23.03 -8.04 -17.33
CA ALA A 126 21.88 -7.16 -17.50
C ALA A 126 22.31 -5.74 -17.95
N PRO A 127 21.37 -4.96 -18.52
CA PRO A 127 21.58 -3.54 -18.81
C PRO A 127 22.00 -2.73 -17.57
N ASP A 128 22.73 -1.63 -17.76
CA ASP A 128 23.41 -0.92 -16.67
C ASP A 128 22.49 -0.36 -15.57
N TYR A 129 21.23 -0.07 -15.91
CA TYR A 129 20.21 0.46 -14.99
C TYR A 129 19.20 -0.61 -14.51
N SER A 130 19.47 -1.89 -14.75
CA SER A 130 18.57 -2.99 -14.35
C SER A 130 18.14 -2.93 -12.88
N PRO A 131 19.02 -2.66 -11.89
CA PRO A 131 18.62 -2.59 -10.50
C PRO A 131 17.60 -1.48 -10.24
N HIS A 132 17.71 -0.32 -10.91
CA HIS A 132 16.78 0.79 -10.75
C HIS A 132 15.42 0.45 -11.34
N ILE A 133 15.41 -0.12 -12.54
CA ILE A 133 14.18 -0.45 -13.27
C ILE A 133 13.40 -1.53 -12.53
N TRP A 134 14.03 -2.65 -12.19
CA TRP A 134 13.34 -3.79 -11.59
C TRP A 134 12.87 -3.52 -10.16
N SER A 135 13.67 -2.78 -9.37
CA SER A 135 13.25 -2.38 -8.01
C SER A 135 12.04 -1.43 -8.04
N THR A 136 12.06 -0.44 -8.92
CA THR A 136 10.97 0.53 -9.06
C THR A 136 9.72 -0.12 -9.62
N LEU A 137 9.87 -0.94 -10.67
CA LEU A 137 8.77 -1.67 -11.28
C LEU A 137 8.13 -2.65 -10.29
N GLY A 138 8.93 -3.43 -9.57
CA GLY A 138 8.43 -4.38 -8.58
C GLY A 138 7.64 -3.69 -7.48
N LEU A 139 8.14 -2.59 -6.92
CA LEU A 139 7.44 -1.87 -5.87
C LEU A 139 6.16 -1.17 -6.37
N ILE A 140 6.18 -0.60 -7.58
CA ILE A 140 4.99 0.00 -8.20
C ILE A 140 3.93 -1.07 -8.45
N LEU A 141 4.30 -2.22 -9.01
CA LEU A 141 3.37 -3.32 -9.25
C LEU A 141 2.78 -3.84 -7.94
N LEU A 142 3.61 -4.06 -6.92
CA LEU A 142 3.16 -4.46 -5.58
C LEU A 142 2.18 -3.44 -4.99
N PHE A 143 2.46 -2.14 -5.14
CA PHE A 143 1.58 -1.09 -4.66
C PHE A 143 0.24 -1.06 -5.41
N ILE A 144 0.27 -1.18 -6.74
CA ILE A 144 -0.95 -1.22 -7.57
C ILE A 144 -1.80 -2.44 -7.21
N THR A 145 -1.22 -3.63 -7.14
CA THR A 145 -1.95 -4.86 -6.77
C THR A 145 -2.50 -4.75 -5.35
N GLY A 146 -1.77 -4.13 -4.42
CA GLY A 146 -2.23 -3.85 -3.06
C GLY A 146 -3.44 -2.91 -3.00
N ILE A 147 -3.42 -1.80 -3.74
CA ILE A 147 -4.58 -0.90 -3.84
C ILE A 147 -5.77 -1.62 -4.47
N MET A 148 -5.56 -2.40 -5.53
CA MET A 148 -6.64 -3.12 -6.20
C MET A 148 -7.28 -4.17 -5.28
N LEU A 149 -6.46 -4.81 -4.44
CA LEU A 149 -6.89 -5.74 -3.42
C LEU A 149 -7.74 -5.04 -2.35
N PHE A 150 -7.25 -3.92 -1.81
CA PHE A 150 -8.00 -3.08 -0.88
C PHE A 150 -9.33 -2.60 -1.48
N TYR A 151 -9.30 -2.06 -2.69
CA TYR A 151 -10.48 -1.53 -3.36
C TYR A 151 -11.53 -2.63 -3.59
N SER A 152 -11.09 -3.82 -3.97
CA SER A 152 -11.96 -4.99 -4.08
C SER A 152 -12.59 -5.32 -2.73
N ALA A 153 -11.78 -5.44 -1.67
CA ALA A 153 -12.26 -5.75 -0.32
C ALA A 153 -13.25 -4.71 0.24
N ALA A 154 -13.05 -3.43 -0.09
CA ALA A 154 -13.85 -2.29 0.38
C ALA A 154 -15.10 -1.99 -0.47
N LEU A 155 -15.26 -2.62 -1.64
CA LEU A 155 -16.39 -2.38 -2.54
C LEU A 155 -17.79 -2.51 -1.88
N PRO A 156 -18.11 -3.58 -1.11
CA PRO A 156 -19.38 -3.67 -0.40
C PRO A 156 -19.52 -2.63 0.71
N ASP A 157 -18.41 -2.16 1.29
CA ASP A 157 -18.42 -1.14 2.34
C ASP A 157 -18.73 0.25 1.75
N PHE A 158 -18.24 0.56 0.55
CA PHE A 158 -18.65 1.77 -0.17
C PHE A 158 -20.14 1.75 -0.54
N ALA A 159 -20.70 0.58 -0.86
CA ALA A 159 -22.14 0.44 -1.09
C ALA A 159 -22.94 0.67 0.20
N ALA A 160 -22.46 0.18 1.34
CA ALA A 160 -23.04 0.47 2.65
C ALA A 160 -22.98 1.98 2.97
N MET A 161 -21.84 2.63 2.68
CA MET A 161 -21.65 4.07 2.84
C MET A 161 -22.64 4.87 1.97
N ARG A 162 -22.86 4.47 0.72
CA ARG A 162 -23.86 5.08 -0.18
C ARG A 162 -25.29 5.00 0.39
N ASN A 163 -25.65 3.89 1.02
CA ASN A 163 -27.02 3.66 1.47
C ASN A 163 -27.32 4.33 2.84
N HIS A 164 -26.32 4.53 3.68
CA HIS A 164 -26.50 4.99 5.07
C HIS A 164 -25.88 6.36 5.39
N SER A 165 -25.15 6.97 4.45
CA SER A 165 -24.58 8.32 4.63
C SER A 165 -25.43 9.39 3.95
N THR A 166 -25.26 10.64 4.39
CA THR A 166 -25.87 11.82 3.78
C THR A 166 -24.80 12.78 3.24
N GLY A 167 -25.19 13.67 2.32
CA GLY A 167 -24.34 14.75 1.81
C GLY A 167 -23.18 14.30 0.91
N TRP A 168 -21.96 14.80 1.16
CA TRP A 168 -20.79 14.52 0.32
C TRP A 168 -20.28 13.07 0.44
N ARG A 169 -20.39 12.47 1.64
CA ARG A 169 -20.00 11.07 1.89
C ARG A 169 -20.82 10.10 1.05
N GLN A 170 -22.11 10.39 0.90
CA GLN A 170 -23.02 9.62 0.06
C GLN A 170 -22.61 9.67 -1.42
N ARG A 171 -22.24 10.86 -1.91
CA ARG A 171 -21.75 11.06 -3.29
C ARG A 171 -20.45 10.28 -3.54
N LEU A 172 -19.50 10.34 -2.60
CA LEU A 172 -18.27 9.57 -2.66
C LEU A 172 -18.55 8.06 -2.69
N GLY A 173 -19.43 7.58 -1.80
CA GLY A 173 -19.83 6.17 -1.74
C GLY A 173 -20.49 5.71 -3.04
N LYS A 174 -21.36 6.54 -3.64
CA LYS A 174 -21.98 6.25 -4.94
C LYS A 174 -20.93 6.09 -6.05
N ARG A 175 -19.92 6.97 -6.08
CA ARG A 175 -18.84 6.94 -7.08
C ARG A 175 -17.94 5.70 -6.90
N LEU A 176 -17.54 5.42 -5.65
CA LEU A 176 -16.65 4.31 -5.33
C LEU A 176 -17.32 2.93 -5.41
N ALA A 177 -18.61 2.83 -5.10
CA ALA A 177 -19.35 1.56 -5.14
C ALA A 177 -19.62 1.06 -6.57
N ARG A 178 -19.45 1.90 -7.61
CA ARG A 178 -19.61 1.54 -9.04
C ARG A 178 -20.86 0.68 -9.34
N GLY A 179 -22.01 1.04 -8.74
CA GLY A 179 -23.27 0.33 -8.99
C GLY A 179 -23.39 -1.04 -8.29
N TRP A 180 -22.59 -1.30 -7.26
CA TRP A 180 -22.76 -2.49 -6.42
C TRP A 180 -24.16 -2.54 -5.79
N VAL A 181 -24.86 -3.66 -6.00
CA VAL A 181 -26.20 -3.95 -5.44
C VAL A 181 -26.14 -5.15 -4.50
N GLY A 182 -25.20 -6.07 -4.72
CA GLY A 182 -25.01 -7.27 -3.89
C GLY A 182 -25.64 -8.53 -4.48
N THR A 183 -25.77 -8.63 -5.81
CA THR A 183 -26.28 -9.85 -6.46
C THR A 183 -25.30 -11.01 -6.35
N ASP A 184 -25.77 -12.26 -6.49
CA ASP A 184 -24.90 -13.45 -6.39
C ASP A 184 -23.76 -13.44 -7.41
N SER A 185 -24.03 -12.95 -8.62
CA SER A 185 -23.01 -12.78 -9.66
C SER A 185 -21.94 -11.76 -9.26
N GLN A 186 -22.34 -10.65 -8.63
CA GLN A 186 -21.41 -9.64 -8.11
C GLN A 186 -20.54 -10.21 -6.98
N TRP A 187 -21.13 -10.95 -6.04
CA TRP A 187 -20.40 -11.62 -4.96
C TRP A 187 -19.41 -12.67 -5.47
N ARG A 188 -19.78 -13.45 -6.48
CA ARG A 188 -18.89 -14.41 -7.13
C ARG A 188 -17.72 -13.70 -7.81
N THR A 189 -17.99 -12.63 -8.55
CA THR A 189 -16.96 -11.82 -9.22
C THR A 189 -16.03 -11.17 -8.21
N LEU A 190 -16.55 -10.67 -7.09
CA LEU A 190 -15.74 -10.08 -6.03
C LEU A 190 -14.77 -11.09 -5.41
N ARG A 191 -15.23 -12.31 -5.10
CA ARG A 191 -14.35 -13.37 -4.59
C ARG A 191 -13.22 -13.71 -5.57
N MET A 192 -13.53 -13.79 -6.87
CA MET A 192 -12.52 -14.00 -7.91
C MET A 192 -11.52 -12.85 -7.97
N ARG A 193 -11.97 -11.58 -7.90
CA ARG A 193 -11.08 -10.41 -7.89
C ARG A 193 -10.13 -10.41 -6.69
N ILE A 194 -10.64 -10.69 -5.48
CA ILE A 194 -9.82 -10.76 -4.27
C ILE A 194 -8.79 -11.90 -4.39
N GLY A 195 -9.20 -13.07 -4.90
CA GLY A 195 -8.28 -14.17 -5.15
C GLY A 195 -7.18 -13.79 -6.14
N MET A 196 -7.56 -13.22 -7.29
CA MET A 196 -6.62 -12.83 -8.35
C MET A 196 -5.62 -11.75 -7.90
N PHE A 197 -6.11 -10.65 -7.31
CA PHE A 197 -5.22 -9.60 -6.80
C PHE A 197 -4.39 -10.07 -5.61
N GLY A 198 -4.93 -10.96 -4.78
CA GLY A 198 -4.19 -11.58 -3.69
C GLY A 198 -3.05 -12.46 -4.20
N THR A 199 -3.27 -13.24 -5.27
CA THR A 199 -2.21 -14.01 -5.92
C THR A 199 -1.15 -13.11 -6.54
N PHE A 200 -1.53 -12.07 -7.29
CA PHE A 200 -0.57 -11.13 -7.88
C PHE A 200 0.21 -10.32 -6.84
N TYR A 201 -0.34 -10.14 -5.64
CA TYR A 201 0.37 -9.48 -4.54
C TYR A 201 1.34 -10.43 -3.83
N PHE A 202 1.09 -11.74 -3.89
CA PHE A 202 1.92 -12.76 -3.24
C PHE A 202 3.14 -13.17 -4.09
N LEU A 203 3.02 -13.10 -5.42
CA LEU A 203 4.09 -13.34 -6.39
C LEU A 203 5.05 -12.13 -6.46
#